data_AF-A0A2L0LPP6-F1
#
_entry.id   AF-A0A2L0LPP6-F1
#
_cell.length_a   1.000
_cell.length_b   1.000
_cell.length_c   1.000
_cell.angle_alpha   90.00
_cell.angle_beta   90.00
_cell.angle_gamma   90.00
#
_symmetry.space_group_name_H-M   'P 1'
#
loop_
_entity.id
_entity.type
_entity.pdbx_description
1 polymer ?
#
loop_
_entity_poly.entity_id
_entity_poly.type
_entity_poly.pdbx_seq_one_letter_code
_entity_poly.pdbx_strand_id
1 'polypeptide(L)'
;MTLDTGKKRMSGIHRFYKNIIKFKLIDSELIVEAPYEEVIRYIETTTDFGLKTFITVSSSDLALQGSKPLPDPDFIYDDGKTKPLTMHEQMVLLKALKKCDRAYQLLFYLAIFTGARLQTLSTIRICDLNRQLDYEGNLRLPVGAGTGIDTKKKARMTIIIPGWLVDDLKIYIRCSIAQGRRESSYYGDTESNYIFLTSKGTPFYTSKQEMKERLTGDPNSSNFGQPYSHTEGEAVRQFLQTLIRDIQKASPGFERFKFHDLRATFGMNLLEDELDRPDRKPITAILELVQQRMGHRNKEITLQYLNYRSRIEWKNHVQDQFESKLFSHVVRGRSE
;
A
#
# COMPACT_ATOMS: atom_id res chain seq x y z
N MET A 1 -7.53 13.05 19.63
CA MET A 1 -8.06 11.87 18.89
C MET A 1 -8.76 12.39 17.64
N THR A 2 -8.44 11.89 16.43
CA THR A 2 -9.11 12.38 15.20
C THR A 2 -10.53 11.82 15.09
N LEU A 3 -11.43 12.50 14.36
CA LEU A 3 -12.79 12.01 14.10
C LEU A 3 -12.79 10.61 13.45
N ASP A 4 -11.84 10.34 12.56
CA ASP A 4 -11.68 9.03 11.92
C ASP A 4 -11.26 7.93 12.92
N THR A 5 -10.35 8.26 13.85
CA THR A 5 -9.99 7.37 14.96
C THR A 5 -11.19 7.10 15.87
N GLY A 6 -12.00 8.12 16.17
CA GLY A 6 -13.23 7.98 16.94
C GLY A 6 -14.24 7.06 16.25
N LYS A 7 -14.49 7.28 14.95
CA LYS A 7 -15.38 6.45 14.12
C LYS A 7 -14.95 4.99 14.10
N LYS A 8 -13.65 4.72 13.96
CA LYS A 8 -13.09 3.34 13.99
C LYS A 8 -13.29 2.67 15.35
N ARG A 9 -13.07 3.39 16.46
CA ARG A 9 -13.30 2.86 17.81
C ARG A 9 -14.77 2.55 18.04
N MET A 10 -15.68 3.46 17.71
CA MET A 10 -17.13 3.23 17.84
C MET A 10 -17.62 2.09 16.97
N SER A 11 -17.09 1.95 15.74
CA SER A 11 -17.37 0.80 14.88
C SER A 11 -16.90 -0.52 15.50
N GLY A 12 -15.78 -0.51 16.23
CA GLY A 12 -15.28 -1.65 16.99
C GLY A 12 -16.20 -2.04 18.14
N ILE A 13 -16.66 -1.05 18.93
CA ILE A 13 -17.60 -1.24 20.04
C ILE A 13 -18.93 -1.81 19.52
N HIS A 14 -19.51 -1.20 18.48
CA HIS A 14 -20.73 -1.69 17.86
C HIS A 14 -20.57 -3.15 17.39
N ARG A 15 -19.47 -3.47 16.68
CA ARG A 15 -19.20 -4.84 16.21
C ARG A 15 -19.02 -5.84 17.36
N PHE A 16 -18.43 -5.43 18.48
CA PHE A 16 -18.27 -6.26 19.66
C PHE A 16 -19.63 -6.69 20.23
N TYR A 17 -20.49 -5.72 20.57
CA TYR A 17 -21.82 -6.01 21.10
C TYR A 17 -22.70 -6.75 20.10
N LYS A 18 -22.66 -6.35 18.82
CA LYS A 18 -23.39 -7.04 17.74
C LYS A 18 -23.04 -8.52 17.65
N ASN A 19 -21.76 -8.86 17.78
CA ASN A 19 -21.30 -10.26 17.75
C ASN A 19 -21.69 -11.03 19.01
N ILE A 20 -21.57 -10.42 20.20
CA ILE A 20 -22.00 -11.04 21.46
C ILE A 20 -23.46 -11.46 21.40
N ILE A 21 -24.34 -10.54 20.97
CA ILE A 21 -25.77 -10.79 20.82
C ILE A 21 -26.03 -11.84 19.74
N LYS A 22 -25.40 -11.71 18.56
CA LYS A 22 -25.60 -12.63 17.43
C LYS A 22 -25.20 -14.07 17.73
N PHE A 23 -24.08 -14.26 18.43
CA PHE A 23 -23.55 -15.59 18.73
C PHE A 23 -23.96 -16.10 20.13
N LYS A 24 -24.81 -15.36 20.86
CA LYS A 24 -25.27 -15.69 22.21
C LYS A 24 -24.10 -16.05 23.15
N LEU A 25 -23.05 -15.23 23.14
CA LEU A 25 -21.84 -15.49 23.93
C LEU A 25 -22.02 -15.23 25.43
N ILE A 26 -23.08 -14.50 25.80
CA ILE A 26 -23.51 -14.27 27.18
C ILE A 26 -25.02 -14.47 27.27
N ASP A 27 -25.50 -14.81 28.45
CA ASP A 27 -26.93 -14.90 28.72
C ASP A 27 -27.59 -13.54 28.50
N SER A 28 -28.71 -13.53 27.78
CA SER A 28 -29.43 -12.30 27.42
C SER A 28 -29.87 -11.49 28.64
N GLU A 29 -30.04 -12.15 29.79
CA GLU A 29 -30.42 -11.54 31.08
C GLU A 29 -29.31 -10.64 31.66
N LEU A 30 -28.05 -10.84 31.25
CA LEU A 30 -26.93 -9.99 31.65
C LEU A 30 -26.88 -8.67 30.87
N ILE A 31 -27.62 -8.57 29.75
CA ILE A 31 -27.76 -7.34 28.96
C ILE A 31 -29.05 -6.65 29.40
N VAL A 32 -28.98 -5.93 30.51
CA VAL A 32 -30.14 -5.23 31.10
C VAL A 32 -30.61 -4.06 30.22
N GLU A 33 -29.67 -3.40 29.53
CA GLU A 33 -29.94 -2.30 28.61
C GLU A 33 -29.33 -2.58 27.23
N ALA A 34 -30.01 -2.15 26.17
CA ALA A 34 -29.51 -2.33 24.81
C ALA A 34 -28.23 -1.48 24.61
N PRO A 35 -27.13 -2.07 24.11
CA PRO A 35 -25.85 -1.37 24.00
C PRO A 35 -25.79 -0.32 22.88
N TYR A 36 -26.76 -0.32 21.97
CA TYR A 36 -26.94 0.64 20.89
C TYR A 36 -28.34 0.45 20.27
N GLU A 37 -28.82 1.46 19.56
CA GLU A 37 -30.04 1.37 18.76
C GLU A 37 -29.70 1.11 17.29
N GLU A 38 -30.39 0.15 16.66
CA GLU A 38 -30.26 -0.07 15.21
C GLU A 38 -31.01 1.02 14.44
N VAL A 39 -30.26 1.75 13.61
CA VAL A 39 -30.80 2.78 12.72
C VAL A 39 -30.75 2.26 11.29
N ILE A 40 -31.91 2.07 10.68
CA ILE A 40 -32.00 1.66 9.27
C ILE A 40 -31.70 2.86 8.37
N ARG A 41 -30.75 2.71 7.45
CA ARG A 41 -30.42 3.72 6.44
C ARG A 41 -30.61 3.15 5.04
N TYR A 42 -31.14 3.97 4.14
CA TYR A 42 -31.23 3.66 2.73
C TYR A 42 -30.08 4.34 2.00
N ILE A 43 -29.23 3.55 1.35
CA ILE A 43 -28.14 4.07 0.51
C ILE A 43 -28.54 3.85 -0.93
N GLU A 44 -28.60 4.94 -1.71
CA GLU A 44 -28.72 4.86 -3.15
C GLU A 44 -27.40 4.34 -3.71
N THR A 45 -27.44 3.21 -4.40
CA THR A 45 -26.33 2.64 -5.15
C THR A 45 -26.69 2.57 -6.61
N THR A 46 -25.70 2.72 -7.49
CA THR A 46 -25.88 2.51 -8.92
C THR A 46 -25.29 1.14 -9.25
N THR A 47 -26.05 0.30 -9.93
CA THR A 47 -25.57 -1.00 -10.43
C THR A 47 -24.54 -0.80 -11.54
N ASP A 48 -23.80 -1.85 -11.87
CA ASP A 48 -22.82 -1.85 -12.97
C ASP A 48 -23.45 -1.48 -14.34
N PHE A 49 -24.79 -1.51 -14.46
CA PHE A 49 -25.57 -1.14 -15.64
C PHE A 49 -26.25 0.24 -15.55
N GLY A 50 -25.96 1.05 -14.53
CA GLY A 50 -26.50 2.42 -14.40
C GLY A 50 -27.88 2.52 -13.74
N LEU A 51 -28.49 1.41 -13.32
CA LEU A 51 -29.76 1.45 -12.58
C LEU A 51 -29.52 1.87 -11.12
N LYS A 52 -30.28 2.86 -10.67
CA LYS A 52 -30.32 3.31 -9.27
C LYS A 52 -31.16 2.36 -8.43
N THR A 53 -30.56 1.78 -7.40
CA THR A 53 -31.24 0.91 -6.43
C THR A 53 -30.97 1.40 -5.02
N PHE A 54 -31.93 1.23 -4.12
CA PHE A 54 -31.73 1.53 -2.71
C PHE A 54 -31.36 0.24 -1.98
N ILE A 55 -30.20 0.23 -1.33
CA ILE A 55 -29.82 -0.84 -0.41
C ILE A 55 -30.12 -0.40 1.03
N THR A 56 -30.77 -1.29 1.77
CA THR A 56 -31.02 -1.11 3.19
C THR A 56 -29.77 -1.50 3.97
N VAL A 57 -29.23 -0.59 4.76
CA VAL A 57 -28.03 -0.80 5.58
C VAL A 57 -28.39 -0.52 7.04
N SER A 58 -28.13 -1.49 7.93
CA SER A 58 -28.24 -1.25 9.37
C SER A 58 -27.01 -0.49 9.88
N SER A 59 -27.30 0.66 10.50
CA SER A 59 -26.35 1.53 11.21
C SER A 59 -26.66 1.47 12.71
N SER A 60 -25.83 2.13 13.53
CA SER A 60 -26.12 2.36 14.95
C SER A 60 -26.17 3.86 15.27
N ASP A 61 -26.85 4.21 16.35
CA ASP A 61 -26.84 5.54 17.00
C ASP A 61 -25.42 5.95 17.48
N LEU A 62 -24.53 4.98 17.73
CA LEU A 62 -23.10 5.21 18.01
C LEU A 62 -22.31 5.85 16.84
N ALA A 63 -22.93 6.03 15.66
CA ALA A 63 -22.27 6.57 14.48
C ALA A 63 -21.99 8.08 14.63
N LEU A 64 -20.73 8.43 14.90
CA LEU A 64 -20.30 9.83 14.99
C LEU A 64 -20.55 10.60 13.69
N GLN A 65 -21.32 11.68 13.78
CA GLN A 65 -21.54 12.60 12.67
C GLN A 65 -20.37 13.56 12.50
N GLY A 66 -20.11 13.96 11.26
CA GLY A 66 -19.13 14.99 10.93
C GLY A 66 -18.82 15.02 9.44
N SER A 67 -18.64 16.23 8.92
CA SER A 67 -18.25 16.46 7.54
C SER A 67 -16.84 15.93 7.29
N LYS A 68 -16.62 15.35 6.11
CA LYS A 68 -15.26 15.09 5.66
C LYS A 68 -14.65 16.46 5.30
N PRO A 69 -13.44 16.79 5.78
CA PRO A 69 -12.75 17.99 5.31
C PRO A 69 -12.57 17.91 3.80
N LEU A 70 -12.49 19.06 3.14
CA LEU A 70 -12.21 19.13 1.71
C LEU A 70 -10.92 18.34 1.40
N PRO A 71 -10.86 17.61 0.28
CA PRO A 71 -9.66 16.91 -0.13
C PRO A 71 -8.48 17.90 -0.26
N ASP A 72 -7.39 17.58 0.40
CA ASP A 72 -6.15 18.33 0.32
C ASP A 72 -5.56 18.15 -1.09
N PRO A 73 -5.36 19.24 -1.86
CA PRO A 73 -4.94 19.16 -3.25
C PRO A 73 -3.56 18.52 -3.42
N ASP A 74 -2.70 18.58 -2.39
CA ASP A 74 -1.33 18.07 -2.40
C ASP A 74 -1.26 16.53 -2.23
N PHE A 75 -2.41 15.85 -2.21
CA PHE A 75 -2.48 14.40 -1.98
C PHE A 75 -3.42 13.68 -2.96
N ILE A 76 -3.13 12.39 -3.12
CA ILE A 76 -3.97 11.40 -3.81
C ILE A 76 -4.64 10.53 -2.75
N TYR A 77 -5.94 10.29 -2.90
CA TYR A 77 -6.76 9.48 -2.00
C TYR A 77 -7.00 8.07 -2.59
N ASP A 78 -5.91 7.29 -2.73
CA ASP A 78 -5.93 5.86 -3.06
C ASP A 78 -5.72 5.04 -1.79
N ASP A 79 -6.84 4.57 -1.20
CA ASP A 79 -6.83 3.71 -0.01
C ASP A 79 -6.19 4.34 1.25
N GLY A 80 -6.09 5.66 1.24
CA GLY A 80 -5.43 6.48 2.25
C GLY A 80 -4.94 7.78 1.63
N LYS A 81 -4.47 8.70 2.46
CA LYS A 81 -3.82 9.94 2.00
C LYS A 81 -2.38 9.62 1.61
N THR A 82 -2.09 9.72 0.31
CA THR A 82 -0.77 9.44 -0.29
C THR A 82 -0.20 10.64 -1.02
N LYS A 83 1.12 10.79 -0.97
CA LYS A 83 1.86 11.81 -1.72
C LYS A 83 2.98 11.14 -2.53
N PRO A 84 2.91 11.13 -3.86
CA PRO A 84 3.99 10.63 -4.72
C PRO A 84 5.31 11.34 -4.44
N LEU A 85 6.42 10.60 -4.49
CA LEU A 85 7.76 11.18 -4.41
C LEU A 85 8.13 11.79 -5.76
N THR A 86 8.75 12.97 -5.71
CA THR A 86 9.35 13.60 -6.88
C THR A 86 10.52 12.78 -7.42
N MET A 87 10.89 12.97 -8.69
CA MET A 87 12.05 12.29 -9.28
C MET A 87 13.34 12.51 -8.48
N HIS A 88 13.54 13.71 -7.94
CA HIS A 88 14.69 14.00 -7.08
C HIS A 88 14.68 13.17 -5.79
N GLU A 89 13.55 13.11 -5.09
CA GLU A 89 13.40 12.31 -3.88
C GLU A 89 13.58 10.82 -4.15
N GLN A 90 13.08 10.33 -5.28
CA GLN A 90 13.30 8.94 -5.72
C GLN A 90 14.79 8.66 -5.91
N MET A 91 15.55 9.53 -6.58
CA MET A 91 16.99 9.37 -6.75
C MET A 91 17.75 9.35 -5.41
N VAL A 92 17.40 10.27 -4.49
CA VAL A 92 17.99 10.33 -3.15
C VAL A 92 17.69 9.04 -2.37
N LEU A 93 16.45 8.58 -2.39
CA LEU A 93 16.02 7.34 -1.75
C LEU A 93 16.77 6.12 -2.31
N LEU A 94 16.83 5.96 -3.63
CA LEU A 94 17.51 4.85 -4.28
C LEU A 94 19.02 4.84 -3.98
N LYS A 95 19.65 6.02 -3.89
CA LYS A 95 21.05 6.16 -3.49
C LYS A 95 21.29 5.76 -2.04
N ALA A 96 20.38 6.12 -1.14
CA ALA A 96 20.46 5.74 0.27
C ALA A 96 20.27 4.22 0.45
N LEU A 97 19.30 3.62 -0.24
CA LEU A 97 19.00 2.19 -0.18
C LEU A 97 20.18 1.29 -0.61
N LYS A 98 21.08 1.78 -1.48
CA LYS A 98 22.30 1.04 -1.88
C LYS A 98 23.25 0.72 -0.71
N LYS A 99 23.14 1.44 0.40
CA LYS A 99 23.96 1.23 1.61
C LYS A 99 23.25 0.38 2.67
N CYS A 100 22.02 -0.03 2.41
CA CYS A 100 21.17 -0.74 3.37
C CYS A 100 21.23 -2.25 3.17
N ASP A 101 20.63 -2.97 4.11
CA ASP A 101 20.42 -4.41 3.98
C ASP A 101 19.68 -4.78 2.69
N ARG A 102 20.20 -5.81 2.00
CA ARG A 102 19.75 -6.20 0.65
C ARG A 102 18.26 -6.56 0.60
N ALA A 103 17.70 -7.13 1.67
CA ALA A 103 16.28 -7.48 1.72
C ALA A 103 15.40 -6.24 1.68
N TYR A 104 15.73 -5.22 2.47
CA TYR A 104 15.01 -3.95 2.45
C TYR A 104 15.23 -3.21 1.13
N GLN A 105 16.46 -3.18 0.61
CA GLN A 105 16.76 -2.59 -0.69
C GLN A 105 15.85 -3.15 -1.80
N LEU A 106 15.82 -4.48 -1.94
CA LEU A 106 15.02 -5.16 -2.97
C LEU A 106 13.51 -5.02 -2.75
N LEU A 107 13.04 -5.03 -1.49
CA LEU A 107 11.64 -4.78 -1.16
C LEU A 107 11.19 -3.37 -1.62
N PHE A 108 12.02 -2.35 -1.40
CA PHE A 108 11.74 -0.98 -1.85
C PHE A 108 11.83 -0.85 -3.37
N TYR A 109 12.76 -1.53 -4.03
CA TYR A 109 12.83 -1.56 -5.49
C TYR A 109 11.55 -2.19 -6.06
N LEU A 110 11.10 -3.33 -5.53
CA LEU A 110 9.82 -3.91 -5.92
C LEU A 110 8.66 -2.93 -5.75
N ALA A 111 8.60 -2.18 -4.65
CA ALA A 111 7.54 -1.20 -4.43
C ALA A 111 7.55 -0.08 -5.48
N ILE A 112 8.72 0.48 -5.80
CA ILE A 112 8.89 1.56 -6.77
C ILE A 112 8.61 1.10 -8.20
N PHE A 113 9.06 -0.09 -8.59
CA PHE A 113 8.98 -0.57 -9.97
C PHE A 113 7.68 -1.35 -10.30
N THR A 114 6.91 -1.76 -9.28
CA THR A 114 5.68 -2.54 -9.49
C THR A 114 4.43 -1.88 -8.91
N GLY A 115 4.57 -0.93 -7.98
CA GLY A 115 3.45 -0.33 -7.26
C GLY A 115 2.65 -1.29 -6.37
N ALA A 116 3.18 -2.48 -6.10
CA ALA A 116 2.52 -3.46 -5.26
C ALA A 116 2.54 -3.04 -3.77
N ARG A 117 1.48 -3.44 -3.04
CA ARG A 117 1.35 -3.12 -1.61
C ARG A 117 2.38 -3.88 -0.77
N LEU A 118 2.77 -3.34 0.38
CA LEU A 118 3.72 -3.98 1.31
C LEU A 118 3.34 -5.43 1.64
N GLN A 119 2.07 -5.68 1.94
CA GLN A 119 1.53 -7.03 2.19
C GLN A 119 1.80 -7.97 1.02
N THR A 120 1.52 -7.52 -0.21
CA THR A 120 1.71 -8.33 -1.42
C THR A 120 3.18 -8.64 -1.64
N LEU A 121 4.05 -7.64 -1.55
CA LEU A 121 5.49 -7.83 -1.75
C LEU A 121 6.13 -8.71 -0.67
N SER A 122 5.71 -8.54 0.59
CA SER A 122 6.27 -9.28 1.73
C SER A 122 5.79 -10.73 1.80
N THR A 123 4.76 -11.10 1.04
CA THR A 123 4.21 -12.46 1.00
C THR A 123 4.54 -13.22 -0.28
N ILE A 124 5.43 -12.68 -1.13
CA ILE A 124 6.00 -13.39 -2.27
C ILE A 124 6.94 -14.49 -1.75
N ARG A 125 6.81 -15.70 -2.32
CA ARG A 125 7.59 -16.88 -1.97
C ARG A 125 8.70 -17.12 -2.99
N ILE A 126 9.68 -17.94 -2.64
CA ILE A 126 10.80 -18.24 -3.52
C ILE A 126 10.32 -18.92 -4.81
N CYS A 127 9.42 -19.89 -4.70
CA CYS A 127 8.86 -20.62 -5.84
C CYS A 127 8.17 -19.71 -6.87
N ASP A 128 7.68 -18.54 -6.46
CA ASP A 128 7.02 -17.58 -7.35
C ASP A 128 7.97 -17.00 -8.41
N LEU A 129 9.28 -17.00 -8.14
CA LEU A 129 10.32 -16.52 -9.07
C LEU A 129 10.71 -17.54 -10.15
N ASN A 130 10.26 -18.78 -10.04
CA ASN A 130 10.58 -19.87 -10.98
C ASN A 130 9.71 -19.84 -12.25
N ARG A 131 8.78 -18.89 -12.34
CA ARG A 131 7.94 -18.69 -13.53
C ARG A 131 8.76 -18.19 -14.73
N GLN A 132 8.29 -18.51 -15.92
CA GLN A 132 8.88 -18.05 -17.17
C GLN A 132 8.71 -16.52 -17.33
N LEU A 133 9.75 -15.86 -17.84
CA LEU A 133 9.68 -14.46 -18.24
C LEU A 133 8.85 -14.31 -19.52
N ASP A 134 8.19 -13.17 -19.70
CA ASP A 134 7.48 -12.85 -20.92
C ASP A 134 8.45 -12.47 -22.06
N TYR A 135 7.89 -12.16 -23.24
CA TYR A 135 8.67 -11.81 -24.43
C TYR A 135 9.49 -10.53 -24.28
N GLU A 136 9.21 -9.70 -23.27
CA GLU A 136 9.95 -8.47 -22.94
C GLU A 136 11.00 -8.74 -21.84
N GLY A 137 11.16 -9.99 -21.40
CA GLY A 137 12.06 -10.37 -20.32
C GLY A 137 11.54 -10.03 -18.93
N ASN A 138 10.24 -9.75 -18.76
CA ASN A 138 9.65 -9.39 -17.48
C ASN A 138 8.93 -10.59 -16.84
N LEU A 139 8.94 -10.67 -15.51
CA LEU A 139 8.16 -11.66 -14.79
C LEU A 139 6.74 -11.15 -14.55
N ARG A 140 5.77 -11.80 -15.20
CA ARG A 140 4.34 -11.60 -14.93
C ARG A 140 3.90 -12.49 -13.77
N LEU A 141 3.74 -11.90 -12.59
CA LEU A 141 3.41 -12.60 -11.36
C LEU A 141 1.92 -12.38 -10.97
N PRO A 142 1.06 -13.40 -11.09
CA PRO A 142 -0.29 -13.35 -10.54
C PRO A 142 -0.26 -13.30 -9.02
N VAL A 143 -1.07 -12.43 -8.43
CA VAL A 143 -1.20 -12.24 -6.98
C VAL A 143 -2.66 -12.25 -6.55
N GLY A 144 -2.92 -12.56 -5.28
CA GLY A 144 -4.25 -12.57 -4.68
C GLY A 144 -4.88 -13.97 -4.60
N ALA A 145 -6.22 -14.03 -4.64
CA ALA A 145 -6.95 -15.28 -4.38
C ALA A 145 -6.48 -16.46 -5.24
N GLY A 146 -5.93 -17.50 -4.61
CA GLY A 146 -5.47 -18.73 -5.26
C GLY A 146 -3.97 -18.80 -5.55
N THR A 147 -3.18 -17.78 -5.16
CA THR A 147 -1.74 -17.72 -5.47
C THR A 147 -0.81 -17.92 -4.27
N GLY A 148 -1.33 -17.89 -3.04
CA GLY A 148 -0.50 -17.87 -1.82
C GLY A 148 0.08 -16.49 -1.47
N ILE A 149 0.02 -15.54 -2.41
CA ILE A 149 0.43 -14.13 -2.23
C ILE A 149 -0.78 -13.29 -1.82
N ASP A 150 -0.65 -12.58 -0.71
CA ASP A 150 -1.76 -11.83 -0.15
C ASP A 150 -2.00 -10.50 -0.87
N THR A 151 -3.27 -10.19 -1.09
CA THR A 151 -3.72 -8.89 -1.58
C THR A 151 -4.87 -8.35 -0.73
N LYS A 152 -5.04 -7.03 -0.80
CA LYS A 152 -6.17 -6.37 -0.15
C LYS A 152 -7.49 -6.93 -0.71
N LYS A 153 -8.39 -7.35 0.19
CA LYS A 153 -9.68 -7.97 -0.13
C LYS A 153 -9.58 -9.18 -1.10
N LYS A 154 -8.43 -9.87 -1.12
CA LYS A 154 -8.16 -11.01 -2.02
C LYS A 154 -8.30 -10.66 -3.52
N ALA A 155 -8.14 -9.39 -3.89
CA ALA A 155 -8.22 -8.95 -5.28
C ALA A 155 -7.16 -9.66 -6.13
N ARG A 156 -7.57 -10.23 -7.26
CA ARG A 156 -6.67 -10.85 -8.23
C ARG A 156 -6.11 -9.77 -9.16
N MET A 157 -4.80 -9.79 -9.36
CA MET A 157 -4.12 -8.98 -10.37
C MET A 157 -2.81 -9.64 -10.77
N THR A 158 -2.16 -9.12 -11.81
CA THR A 158 -0.81 -9.54 -12.20
C THR A 158 0.12 -8.35 -12.04
N ILE A 159 1.15 -8.50 -11.21
CA ILE A 159 2.23 -7.53 -11.11
C ILE A 159 3.31 -7.89 -12.13
N ILE A 160 3.95 -6.90 -12.73
CA ILE A 160 5.01 -7.12 -13.72
C ILE A 160 6.32 -6.65 -13.09
N ILE A 161 7.23 -7.60 -12.87
CA ILE A 161 8.53 -7.36 -12.25
C ILE A 161 9.58 -7.30 -13.37
N PRO A 162 10.38 -6.22 -13.46
CA PRO A 162 11.44 -6.11 -14.46
C PRO A 162 12.46 -7.26 -14.37
N GLY A 163 12.93 -7.77 -15.51
CA GLY A 163 13.87 -8.90 -15.57
C GLY A 163 15.12 -8.72 -14.71
N TRP A 164 15.76 -7.55 -14.78
CA TRP A 164 16.93 -7.22 -13.96
C TRP A 164 16.66 -7.35 -12.45
N LEU A 165 15.45 -7.02 -12.00
CA LEU A 165 15.06 -7.12 -10.59
C LEU A 165 14.76 -8.57 -10.19
N VAL A 166 14.23 -9.37 -11.11
CA VAL A 166 14.07 -10.82 -10.93
C VAL A 166 15.43 -11.49 -10.74
N ASP A 167 16.42 -11.13 -11.55
CA ASP A 167 17.78 -11.66 -11.44
C ASP A 167 18.42 -11.28 -10.10
N ASP A 168 18.28 -10.02 -9.70
CA ASP A 168 18.74 -9.53 -8.40
C ASP A 168 18.07 -10.27 -7.22
N LEU A 169 16.77 -10.57 -7.33
CA LEU A 169 16.04 -11.37 -6.34
C LEU A 169 16.56 -12.81 -6.31
N LYS A 170 16.80 -13.43 -7.47
CA LYS A 170 17.35 -14.79 -7.59
C LYS A 170 18.76 -14.90 -7.01
N ILE A 171 19.59 -13.89 -7.17
CA ILE A 171 20.91 -13.81 -6.53
C ILE A 171 20.75 -13.71 -5.02
N TYR A 172 19.87 -12.83 -4.54
CA TYR A 172 19.64 -12.63 -3.11
C TYR A 172 19.12 -13.89 -2.42
N ILE A 173 18.14 -14.61 -2.96
CA ILE A 173 17.59 -15.82 -2.30
C ILE A 173 18.65 -16.93 -2.14
N ARG A 174 19.69 -16.97 -2.99
CA ARG A 174 20.77 -17.95 -2.93
C ARG A 174 21.92 -17.55 -2.01
N CYS A 175 21.92 -16.33 -1.48
CA CYS A 175 23.02 -15.90 -0.61
C CYS A 175 22.87 -16.49 0.80
N SER A 176 24.00 -16.72 1.46
CA SER A 176 24.06 -17.32 2.81
C SER A 176 23.27 -16.53 3.85
N ILE A 177 23.24 -15.19 3.73
CA ILE A 177 22.46 -14.33 4.63
C ILE A 177 20.96 -14.61 4.48
N ALA A 178 20.45 -14.75 3.24
CA ALA A 178 19.04 -15.04 3.01
C ALA A 178 18.69 -16.47 3.47
N GLN A 179 19.59 -17.43 3.22
CA GLN A 179 19.44 -18.80 3.68
C GLN A 179 19.34 -18.91 5.20
N GLY A 180 20.26 -18.28 5.95
CA GLY A 180 20.23 -18.29 7.42
C GLY A 180 18.96 -17.65 8.01
N ARG A 181 18.39 -16.64 7.35
CA ARG A 181 17.08 -16.09 7.74
C ARG A 181 15.96 -17.11 7.56
N ARG A 182 15.99 -17.89 6.48
CA ARG A 182 14.97 -18.92 6.19
C ARG A 182 15.07 -20.09 7.15
N GLU A 183 16.26 -20.55 7.47
CA GLU A 183 16.50 -21.59 8.48
C GLU A 183 15.89 -21.23 9.85
N SER A 184 15.91 -19.94 10.20
CA SER A 184 15.34 -19.41 11.45
C SER A 184 13.84 -19.10 11.39
N SER A 185 13.16 -19.42 10.28
CA SER A 185 11.77 -19.04 10.04
C SER A 185 10.83 -20.24 10.10
N TYR A 186 9.52 -19.96 10.08
CA TYR A 186 8.47 -20.99 10.13
C TYR A 186 8.57 -22.07 9.05
N TYR A 187 8.90 -21.67 7.82
CA TYR A 187 8.92 -22.56 6.66
C TYR A 187 10.29 -23.20 6.41
N GLY A 188 11.33 -22.88 7.20
CA GLY A 188 12.69 -23.36 6.98
C GLY A 188 13.28 -22.93 5.63
N ASP A 189 14.43 -23.50 5.25
CA ASP A 189 15.03 -23.27 3.93
C ASP A 189 14.30 -24.06 2.83
N THR A 190 13.12 -23.58 2.43
CA THR A 190 12.27 -24.22 1.43
C THR A 190 11.78 -23.22 0.39
N GLU A 191 11.46 -23.72 -0.82
CA GLU A 191 10.92 -22.91 -1.91
C GLU A 191 9.56 -22.25 -1.57
N SER A 192 8.85 -22.78 -0.57
CA SER A 192 7.56 -22.24 -0.14
C SER A 192 7.70 -21.06 0.84
N ASN A 193 8.91 -20.77 1.30
CA ASN A 193 9.18 -19.69 2.24
C ASN A 193 9.20 -18.32 1.56
N TYR A 194 9.05 -17.26 2.37
CA TYR A 194 9.13 -15.87 1.95
C TYR A 194 10.51 -15.51 1.43
N ILE A 195 10.53 -14.62 0.42
CA ILE A 195 11.77 -13.96 -0.01
C ILE A 195 12.28 -13.02 1.09
N PHE A 196 11.38 -12.28 1.74
CA PHE A 196 11.74 -11.19 2.65
C PHE A 196 11.48 -11.53 4.10
N LEU A 197 12.58 -11.71 4.83
CA LEU A 197 12.61 -12.00 6.26
C LEU A 197 13.51 -10.99 6.98
N THR A 198 13.22 -10.74 8.25
CA THR A 198 14.12 -10.00 9.16
C THR A 198 15.36 -10.84 9.45
N SER A 199 16.37 -10.22 10.09
CA SER A 199 17.54 -10.94 10.58
C SER A 199 17.23 -12.06 11.57
N LYS A 200 16.06 -12.05 12.21
CA LYS A 200 15.59 -13.09 13.14
C LYS A 200 14.75 -14.17 12.48
N GLY A 201 14.65 -14.18 11.15
CA GLY A 201 13.79 -15.12 10.41
C GLY A 201 12.30 -14.84 10.51
N THR A 202 11.88 -13.72 11.11
CA THR A 202 10.46 -13.33 11.11
C THR A 202 10.08 -12.69 9.78
N PRO A 203 8.89 -12.97 9.23
CA PRO A 203 8.45 -12.30 8.01
C PRO A 203 8.20 -10.81 8.26
N PHE A 204 8.32 -9.99 7.21
CA PHE A 204 7.88 -8.61 7.27
C PHE A 204 6.35 -8.47 7.31
N TYR A 205 5.65 -9.47 6.76
CA TYR A 205 4.21 -9.58 6.83
C TYR A 205 3.82 -11.05 6.92
N THR A 206 3.08 -11.44 7.95
CA THR A 206 2.60 -12.83 8.10
C THR A 206 1.46 -13.05 7.10
N SER A 207 1.59 -14.05 6.22
CA SER A 207 0.53 -14.33 5.24
C SER A 207 -0.70 -14.95 5.92
N LYS A 208 -1.88 -14.77 5.31
CA LYS A 208 -3.11 -15.47 5.72
C LYS A 208 -2.98 -17.00 5.64
N GLN A 209 -2.14 -17.50 4.74
CA GLN A 209 -1.86 -18.92 4.63
C GLN A 209 -1.08 -19.41 5.87
N GLU A 210 0.02 -18.76 6.23
CA GLU A 210 0.77 -19.08 7.45
C GLU A 210 -0.12 -18.98 8.70
N MET A 211 -0.94 -17.94 8.81
CA MET A 211 -1.89 -17.81 9.93
C MET A 211 -2.82 -19.01 10.02
N LYS A 212 -3.37 -19.46 8.88
CA LYS A 212 -4.24 -20.65 8.84
C LYS A 212 -3.46 -21.90 9.21
N GLU A 213 -2.29 -22.12 8.63
CA GLU A 213 -1.44 -23.29 8.89
C GLU A 213 -1.01 -23.38 10.36
N ARG A 214 -0.73 -22.25 11.01
CA ARG A 214 -0.43 -22.22 12.45
C ARG A 214 -1.64 -22.49 13.32
N LEU A 215 -2.85 -22.11 12.89
CA LEU A 215 -4.10 -22.38 13.62
C LEU A 215 -4.58 -23.82 13.43
N THR A 216 -4.34 -24.41 12.26
CA THR A 216 -4.77 -25.78 11.91
C THR A 216 -3.61 -26.76 11.85
N GLY A 217 -2.47 -26.40 12.45
CA GLY A 217 -1.24 -27.18 12.36
C GLY A 217 -1.40 -28.55 13.02
N ASP A 218 -0.68 -29.54 12.50
CA ASP A 218 -0.57 -30.84 13.16
C ASP A 218 -0.02 -30.63 14.59
N PRO A 219 -0.70 -31.14 15.63
CA PRO A 219 -0.19 -31.16 17.01
C PRO A 219 1.23 -31.72 17.15
N ASN A 220 1.65 -32.58 16.22
CA ASN A 220 2.99 -33.18 16.21
C ASN A 220 4.05 -32.34 15.48
N SER A 221 3.67 -31.21 14.86
CA SER A 221 4.64 -30.32 14.24
C SER A 221 5.43 -29.56 15.30
N SER A 222 6.74 -29.38 15.09
CA SER A 222 7.63 -28.63 15.99
C SER A 222 7.19 -27.18 16.26
N ASN A 223 6.35 -26.64 15.38
CA ASN A 223 5.85 -25.27 15.44
C ASN A 223 4.45 -25.17 16.07
N PHE A 224 3.82 -26.29 16.43
CA PHE A 224 2.49 -26.30 17.05
C PHE A 224 2.53 -25.67 18.44
N GLY A 225 1.55 -24.80 18.72
CA GLY A 225 1.43 -24.14 20.03
C GLY A 225 2.52 -23.12 20.35
N GLN A 226 3.50 -22.88 19.46
CA GLN A 226 4.50 -21.86 19.69
C GLN A 226 3.88 -20.45 19.69
N PRO A 227 4.21 -19.60 20.67
CA PRO A 227 3.76 -18.22 20.68
C PRO A 227 4.31 -17.51 19.44
N TYR A 228 3.41 -17.01 18.60
CA TYR A 228 3.78 -16.20 17.44
C TYR A 228 2.94 -14.92 17.40
N SER A 229 3.57 -13.85 16.95
CA SER A 229 2.90 -12.56 16.75
C SER A 229 2.71 -12.33 15.26
N HIS A 230 1.49 -11.93 14.88
CA HIS A 230 1.21 -11.51 13.52
C HIS A 230 2.00 -10.24 13.20
N THR A 231 2.77 -10.27 12.12
CA THR A 231 3.52 -9.12 11.64
C THR A 231 2.76 -8.44 10.51
N GLU A 232 2.66 -7.11 10.56
CA GLU A 232 1.97 -6.28 9.59
C GLU A 232 2.86 -5.12 9.10
N GLY A 233 4.15 -5.39 8.86
CA GLY A 233 5.09 -4.44 8.29
C GLY A 233 5.75 -3.50 9.30
N GLU A 234 5.68 -3.77 10.61
CA GLU A 234 6.29 -2.95 11.67
C GLU A 234 7.78 -2.76 11.43
N ALA A 235 8.50 -3.84 11.12
CA ALA A 235 9.94 -3.81 10.85
C ALA A 235 10.28 -2.87 9.68
N VAL A 236 9.48 -2.93 8.61
CA VAL A 236 9.64 -2.08 7.42
C VAL A 236 9.33 -0.62 7.74
N ARG A 237 8.29 -0.35 8.54
CA ARG A 237 7.97 1.01 9.00
C ARG A 237 9.08 1.59 9.88
N GLN A 238 9.65 0.80 10.79
CA GLN A 238 10.77 1.22 11.63
C GLN A 238 12.03 1.47 10.80
N PHE A 239 12.38 0.56 9.90
CA PHE A 239 13.49 0.75 8.96
C PHE A 239 13.32 2.03 8.15
N LEU A 240 12.13 2.27 7.58
CA LEU A 240 11.85 3.48 6.80
C LEU A 240 12.05 4.75 7.62
N GLN A 241 11.60 4.77 8.88
CA GLN A 241 11.81 5.93 9.75
C GLN A 241 13.30 6.21 9.99
N THR A 242 14.10 5.17 10.22
CA THR A 242 15.55 5.31 10.39
C THR A 242 16.21 5.79 9.10
N LEU A 243 15.87 5.18 7.96
CA LEU A 243 16.38 5.55 6.64
C LEU A 243 16.09 7.03 6.33
N ILE A 244 14.85 7.49 6.56
CA ILE A 244 14.48 8.89 6.33
C ILE A 244 15.29 9.82 7.23
N ARG A 245 15.51 9.48 8.51
CA ARG A 245 16.35 10.31 9.40
C ARG A 245 17.78 10.41 8.89
N ASP A 246 18.34 9.31 8.38
CA ASP A 246 19.70 9.31 7.84
C ASP A 246 19.81 10.08 6.53
N ILE A 247 18.79 10.00 5.66
CA ILE A 247 18.69 10.85 4.46
C ILE A 247 18.61 12.33 4.87
N GLN A 248 17.79 12.68 5.86
CA GLN A 248 17.60 14.05 6.32
C GLN A 248 18.89 14.68 6.90
N LYS A 249 19.82 13.88 7.43
CA LYS A 249 21.15 14.38 7.83
C LYS A 249 21.97 14.86 6.64
N ALA A 250 21.86 14.19 5.50
CA ALA A 250 22.59 14.55 4.27
C ALA A 250 21.80 15.51 3.36
N SER A 251 20.48 15.56 3.50
CA SER A 251 19.57 16.35 2.67
C SER A 251 18.40 16.85 3.54
N PRO A 252 18.57 17.97 4.28
CA PRO A 252 17.59 18.45 5.26
C PRO A 252 16.19 18.71 4.70
N GLY A 253 16.08 18.99 3.40
CA GLY A 253 14.80 19.20 2.70
C GLY A 253 14.05 17.93 2.29
N PHE A 254 14.59 16.73 2.56
CA PHE A 254 13.92 15.49 2.16
C PHE A 254 12.63 15.27 2.96
N GLU A 255 11.50 15.20 2.26
CA GLU A 255 10.20 15.03 2.90
C GLU A 255 10.02 13.63 3.50
N ARG A 256 9.22 13.55 4.57
CA ARG A 256 8.86 12.26 5.16
C ARG A 256 7.74 11.62 4.36
N PHE A 257 7.89 10.34 4.05
CA PHE A 257 6.88 9.55 3.35
C PHE A 257 6.62 8.20 4.05
N LYS A 258 5.54 7.53 3.66
CA LYS A 258 5.13 6.20 4.12
C LYS A 258 5.36 5.20 3.01
N PHE A 259 5.52 3.92 3.33
CA PHE A 259 5.71 2.88 2.30
C PHE A 259 4.61 2.89 1.21
N HIS A 260 3.35 3.19 1.57
CA HIS A 260 2.24 3.27 0.61
C HIS A 260 2.38 4.43 -0.40
N ASP A 261 3.17 5.46 -0.09
CA ASP A 261 3.46 6.54 -1.04
C ASP A 261 4.30 6.06 -2.23
N LEU A 262 5.08 4.97 -2.09
CA LEU A 262 5.82 4.37 -3.20
C LEU A 262 4.89 3.79 -4.28
N ARG A 263 3.71 3.33 -3.88
CA ARG A 263 2.68 2.90 -4.84
C ARG A 263 2.11 4.07 -5.62
N ALA A 264 1.84 5.19 -4.94
CA ALA A 264 1.40 6.41 -5.61
C ALA A 264 2.50 6.97 -6.54
N THR A 265 3.75 6.85 -6.11
CA THR A 265 4.96 7.19 -6.89
C THR A 265 5.04 6.36 -8.16
N PHE A 266 4.89 5.03 -8.08
CA PHE A 266 4.83 4.16 -9.25
C PHE A 266 3.70 4.58 -10.22
N GLY A 267 2.51 4.85 -9.69
CA GLY A 267 1.37 5.28 -10.49
C GLY A 267 1.63 6.57 -11.25
N MET A 268 2.25 7.56 -10.58
CA MET A 268 2.66 8.80 -11.22
C MET A 268 3.77 8.60 -12.24
N ASN A 269 4.83 7.85 -11.91
CA ASN A 269 5.91 7.57 -12.85
C ASN A 269 5.40 6.95 -14.15
N LEU A 270 4.51 5.95 -14.05
CA LEU A 270 3.90 5.31 -15.22
C LEU A 270 3.00 6.28 -16.01
N LEU A 271 2.26 7.14 -15.31
CA LEU A 271 1.40 8.14 -15.95
C LEU A 271 2.23 9.18 -16.71
N GLU A 272 3.27 9.75 -16.09
CA GLU A 272 4.14 10.74 -16.72
C GLU A 272 4.90 10.12 -17.90
N ASP A 273 5.49 8.94 -17.72
CA ASP A 273 6.25 8.24 -18.77
C ASP A 273 5.41 8.04 -20.03
N GLU A 274 4.14 7.65 -19.90
CA GLU A 274 3.23 7.48 -21.04
C GLU A 274 2.71 8.80 -21.63
N LEU A 275 2.57 9.85 -20.82
CA LEU A 275 2.13 11.18 -21.28
C LEU A 275 3.21 11.92 -22.07
N ASP A 276 4.48 11.68 -21.74
CA ASP A 276 5.66 12.32 -22.34
C ASP A 276 6.12 11.64 -23.64
N ARG A 277 5.54 10.49 -24.01
CA ARG A 277 5.91 9.78 -25.25
C ARG A 277 5.54 10.60 -26.50
N PRO A 278 6.42 10.67 -27.51
CA PRO A 278 6.11 11.34 -28.79
C PRO A 278 4.87 10.75 -29.49
N ASP A 279 4.68 9.44 -29.36
CA ASP A 279 3.58 8.64 -29.92
C ASP A 279 2.51 8.31 -28.87
N ARG A 280 2.32 9.20 -27.88
CA ARG A 280 1.42 8.94 -26.74
C ARG A 280 0.03 8.49 -27.18
N LYS A 281 -0.47 7.49 -26.45
CA LYS A 281 -1.84 7.00 -26.60
C LYS A 281 -2.85 8.05 -26.09
N PRO A 282 -4.14 7.92 -26.44
CA PRO A 282 -5.18 8.73 -25.83
C PRO A 282 -5.16 8.61 -24.30
N ILE A 283 -5.49 9.71 -23.60
CA ILE A 283 -5.50 9.77 -22.13
C ILE A 283 -6.31 8.62 -21.52
N THR A 284 -7.42 8.23 -22.15
CA THR A 284 -8.25 7.11 -21.72
C THR A 284 -7.49 5.79 -21.70
N ALA A 285 -6.70 5.49 -22.74
CA ALA A 285 -5.89 4.28 -22.82
C ALA A 285 -4.73 4.30 -21.81
N ILE A 286 -4.12 5.47 -21.57
CA ILE A 286 -3.08 5.64 -20.53
C ILE A 286 -3.68 5.38 -19.14
N LEU A 287 -4.86 5.96 -18.84
CA LEU A 287 -5.55 5.72 -17.58
C LEU A 287 -5.93 4.25 -17.41
N GLU A 288 -6.33 3.55 -18.46
CA GLU A 288 -6.63 2.11 -18.41
C GLU A 288 -5.37 1.27 -18.12
N LEU A 289 -4.24 1.62 -18.73
CA LEU A 289 -2.94 0.99 -18.44
C LEU A 289 -2.56 1.20 -16.97
N VAL A 290 -2.59 2.44 -16.47
CA VAL A 290 -2.28 2.75 -15.06
C VAL A 290 -3.27 2.03 -14.13
N GLN A 291 -4.56 2.06 -14.46
CA GLN A 291 -5.60 1.35 -13.70
C GLN A 291 -5.30 -0.14 -13.58
N GLN A 292 -4.91 -0.79 -14.68
CA GLN A 292 -4.57 -2.21 -14.71
C GLN A 292 -3.31 -2.51 -13.90
N ARG A 293 -2.25 -1.71 -14.09
CA ARG A 293 -0.96 -1.86 -13.39
C ARG A 293 -1.07 -1.61 -11.88
N MET A 294 -1.94 -0.70 -11.46
CA MET A 294 -2.23 -0.46 -10.06
C MET A 294 -3.30 -1.43 -9.53
N GLY A 295 -4.13 -2.01 -10.39
CA GLY A 295 -5.23 -2.89 -10.02
C GLY A 295 -6.37 -2.16 -9.29
N HIS A 296 -6.72 -0.98 -9.77
CA HIS A 296 -7.91 -0.25 -9.30
C HIS A 296 -9.17 -0.79 -9.99
N ARG A 297 -10.19 -1.13 -9.20
CA ARG A 297 -11.50 -1.53 -9.75
C ARG A 297 -12.32 -0.36 -10.28
N ASN A 298 -12.06 0.82 -9.73
CA ASN A 298 -12.83 2.02 -9.98
C ASN A 298 -11.94 3.03 -10.72
N LYS A 299 -12.43 3.54 -11.86
CA LYS A 299 -11.69 4.47 -12.73
C LYS A 299 -11.50 5.84 -12.07
N GLU A 300 -12.45 6.28 -11.25
CA GLU A 300 -12.35 7.53 -10.48
C GLU A 300 -11.14 7.54 -9.53
N ILE A 301 -10.72 6.39 -9.00
CA ILE A 301 -9.49 6.29 -8.19
C ILE A 301 -8.25 6.61 -9.05
N THR A 302 -8.16 6.04 -10.25
CA THR A 302 -7.03 6.30 -11.16
C THR A 302 -7.06 7.73 -11.68
N LEU A 303 -8.24 8.31 -11.93
CA LEU A 303 -8.39 9.70 -12.35
C LEU A 303 -7.80 10.70 -11.34
N GLN A 304 -7.73 10.34 -10.05
CA GLN A 304 -7.10 11.20 -9.05
C GLN A 304 -5.61 11.46 -9.32
N TYR A 305 -4.91 10.57 -10.01
CA TYR A 305 -3.49 10.75 -10.38
C TYR A 305 -3.35 11.85 -11.43
N LEU A 306 -4.19 11.82 -12.47
CA LEU A 306 -4.23 12.88 -13.47
C LEU A 306 -4.66 14.22 -12.85
N ASN A 307 -5.69 14.20 -12.00
CA ASN A 307 -6.12 15.41 -11.29
C ASN A 307 -5.02 15.96 -10.37
N TYR A 308 -4.23 15.08 -9.73
CA TYR A 308 -3.10 15.49 -8.90
C TYR A 308 -2.02 16.18 -9.73
N ARG A 309 -1.62 15.57 -10.86
CA ARG A 309 -0.70 16.18 -11.83
C ARG A 309 -1.15 17.59 -12.23
N SER A 310 -2.39 17.73 -12.71
CA SER A 310 -2.93 19.02 -13.14
C SER A 310 -2.97 20.06 -12.02
N ARG A 311 -3.26 19.65 -10.78
CA ARG A 311 -3.22 20.56 -9.62
C ARG A 311 -1.81 21.04 -9.31
N ILE A 312 -0.81 20.16 -9.39
CA ILE A 312 0.59 20.52 -9.17
C ILE A 312 1.10 21.46 -10.28
N GLU A 313 0.81 21.15 -11.55
CA GLU A 313 1.15 22.02 -12.68
C GLU A 313 0.53 23.41 -12.53
N TRP A 314 -0.76 23.47 -12.20
CA TRP A 314 -1.47 24.73 -12.00
C TRP A 314 -0.93 25.52 -10.80
N LYS A 315 -0.66 24.84 -9.67
CA LYS A 315 -0.07 25.46 -8.47
C LYS A 315 1.28 26.08 -8.78
N ASN A 316 2.16 25.35 -9.47
CA ASN A 316 3.48 25.85 -9.86
C ASN A 316 3.34 27.07 -10.80
N HIS A 317 2.49 26.97 -11.82
CA HIS A 317 2.28 28.07 -12.76
C HIS A 317 1.74 29.35 -12.11
N VAL A 318 0.75 29.23 -11.22
CA VAL A 318 0.16 30.38 -10.51
C VAL A 318 1.17 30.99 -9.54
N GLN A 319 1.92 30.16 -8.82
CA GLN A 319 2.98 30.62 -7.92
C GLN A 319 4.01 31.44 -8.70
N ASP A 320 4.52 30.91 -9.81
CA ASP A 320 5.53 31.58 -10.64
C ASP A 320 5.02 32.92 -11.20
N GLN A 321 3.77 32.98 -11.67
CA GLN A 321 3.20 34.21 -12.23
C GLN A 321 2.97 35.29 -11.17
N PHE A 322 2.42 34.93 -10.02
CA PHE A 322 2.14 35.88 -8.94
C PHE A 322 3.44 36.36 -8.30
N GLU A 323 4.38 35.45 -8.02
CA GLU A 323 5.69 35.81 -7.50
C GLU A 323 6.43 36.70 -8.48
N SER A 324 6.48 36.38 -9.77
CA SER A 324 7.13 37.25 -10.77
C SER A 324 6.53 38.66 -10.81
N LYS A 325 5.20 38.77 -10.74
CA LYS A 325 4.49 40.07 -10.72
C LYS A 325 4.70 40.85 -9.43
N LEU A 326 4.83 40.19 -8.29
CA LEU A 326 5.10 40.88 -7.02
C LEU A 326 6.58 41.18 -6.82
N PHE A 327 7.46 40.30 -7.32
CA PHE A 327 8.90 40.46 -7.22
C PHE A 327 9.36 41.72 -7.95
N SER A 328 8.71 42.09 -9.07
CA SER A 328 8.94 43.37 -9.75
C SER A 328 8.61 44.61 -8.91
N HIS A 329 7.82 44.47 -7.84
CA HIS A 329 7.49 45.56 -6.91
C HIS A 329 8.26 45.50 -5.59
N VAL A 330 8.88 44.36 -5.27
CA VAL A 330 9.66 44.15 -4.04
C VAL A 330 11.15 44.39 -4.29
N VAL A 331 11.65 44.04 -5.48
CA VAL A 331 13.00 44.44 -5.89
C VAL A 331 12.98 45.93 -6.16
N ARG A 332 13.44 46.73 -5.20
CA ARG A 332 13.87 48.10 -5.47
C ARG A 332 14.94 48.00 -6.55
N GLY A 333 14.62 48.43 -7.76
CA GLY A 333 15.62 48.70 -8.76
C GLY A 333 16.70 49.56 -8.10
N ARG A 334 17.96 49.13 -8.18
CA ARG A 334 19.06 50.09 -8.13
C ARG A 334 18.90 50.94 -9.39
N SER A 335 18.13 52.00 -9.24
CA SER A 335 18.28 53.17 -10.08
C SER A 335 19.63 53.80 -9.71
N GLU A 336 20.42 54.06 -10.76
CA GLU A 336 21.78 54.63 -10.81
C GLU A 336 22.94 53.63 -10.90
#